data_AF-W6M941-F1
#
_entry.id   AF-W6M941-F1
#
_cell.length_a   1.000
_cell.length_b   1.000
_cell.length_c   1.000
_cell.angle_alpha   90.00
_cell.angle_beta   90.00
_cell.angle_gamma   90.00
#
_symmetry.space_group_name_H-M   'P 1'
#
loop_
_entity.id
_entity.type
_entity.pdbx_description
1 polymer ?
#
loop_
_entity_poly.entity_id
_entity_poly.type
_entity_poly.pdbx_seq_one_letter_code
_entity_poly.pdbx_strand_id
1 'polypeptide(L)'
;MLHHPIYAGAYAYGRRPTDPRRQQPGRPATGRRVATAQTCAILLRDRLPTYISWAQFEQNQTQLAANQAAGLGSIRSGPSLLSGLLVCGRCGLRMVPMYNGSSGRLRYACSRMATT
;
A
#
# COMPACT_ATOMS: atom_id res chain seq x y z
N MET A 1 6.49 9.53 0.01
CA MET A 1 7.87 10.02 -0.17
C MET A 1 8.88 8.88 -0.28
N LEU A 2 8.81 7.83 0.54
CA LEU A 2 9.81 6.73 0.58
C LEU A 2 9.79 5.71 -0.57
N HIS A 3 9.02 5.93 -1.64
CA HIS A 3 8.88 4.94 -2.72
C HIS A 3 9.95 5.05 -3.81
N HIS A 4 10.70 6.15 -3.88
CA HIS A 4 11.66 6.37 -4.96
C HIS A 4 13.06 5.89 -4.56
N PRO A 5 13.72 5.02 -5.36
CA PRO A 5 15.03 4.46 -5.00
C PRO A 5 16.17 5.51 -4.99
N ILE A 6 15.90 6.73 -5.48
CA ILE A 6 16.83 7.87 -5.37
C ILE A 6 17.23 8.19 -3.93
N TYR A 7 16.34 7.94 -2.95
CA TYR A 7 16.68 8.15 -1.55
C TYR A 7 17.80 7.22 -1.07
N ALA A 8 17.95 6.08 -1.72
CA ALA A 8 19.06 5.14 -1.54
C ALA A 8 20.15 5.27 -2.60
N GLY A 9 20.31 6.46 -3.20
CA GLY A 9 21.40 6.76 -4.14
C GLY A 9 21.31 6.05 -5.49
N ALA A 10 20.16 5.44 -5.79
CA ALA A 10 19.98 4.70 -7.03
C ALA A 10 19.26 5.52 -8.10
N TYR A 11 19.86 5.54 -9.28
CA TYR A 11 19.22 6.04 -10.49
C TYR A 11 18.28 4.96 -11.05
N ALA A 12 17.02 5.32 -11.31
CA ALA A 12 16.03 4.41 -11.86
C ALA A 12 15.29 5.03 -13.05
N TYR A 13 15.21 4.28 -14.15
CA TYR A 13 14.48 4.68 -15.36
C TYR A 13 13.44 3.62 -15.74
N GLY A 14 12.37 4.07 -16.42
CA GLY A 14 11.28 3.19 -16.82
C GLY A 14 10.35 2.78 -15.66
N ARG A 15 10.20 3.62 -14.63
CA ARG A 15 9.33 3.34 -13.47
C ARG A 15 7.85 3.28 -13.76
N ARG A 16 7.41 3.93 -14.83
CA ARG A 16 6.00 3.94 -15.24
C ARG A 16 5.83 3.32 -16.61
N PRO A 17 6.09 2.01 -16.77
CA PRO A 17 5.86 1.36 -18.04
C PRO A 17 4.36 1.30 -18.31
N THR A 18 3.99 1.52 -19.57
CA THR A 18 2.63 1.24 -20.05
C THR A 18 2.63 -0.18 -20.58
N ASP A 19 1.74 -1.02 -20.05
CA ASP A 19 1.51 -2.38 -20.54
C ASP A 19 0.46 -2.33 -21.66
N PRO A 20 0.84 -2.57 -22.93
CA PRO A 20 -0.09 -2.51 -24.06
C PRO A 20 -1.26 -3.49 -23.92
N ARG A 21 -1.06 -4.63 -23.24
CA ARG A 21 -2.10 -5.67 -23.05
C ARG A 21 -3.23 -5.22 -22.14
N ARG A 22 -2.99 -4.18 -21.32
CA ARG A 22 -3.96 -3.60 -20.39
C ARG A 22 -4.51 -2.26 -20.88
N GLN A 23 -4.12 -1.83 -22.07
CA GLN A 23 -4.57 -0.58 -22.65
C GLN A 23 -5.93 -0.77 -23.33
N GLN A 24 -6.87 0.09 -22.98
CA GLN A 24 -8.21 0.10 -23.55
C GLN A 24 -8.23 1.05 -24.76
N PRO A 25 -8.82 0.64 -25.90
CA PRO A 25 -9.03 1.51 -27.05
C PRO A 25 -9.73 2.82 -26.67
N GLY A 26 -9.25 3.95 -27.17
CA GLY A 26 -9.80 5.27 -26.85
C GLY A 26 -9.45 5.81 -25.45
N ARG A 27 -8.73 5.06 -24.61
CA ARG A 27 -8.29 5.52 -23.27
C ARG A 27 -6.77 5.37 -23.10
N PRO A 28 -5.97 6.28 -23.66
CA PRO A 28 -4.49 6.16 -23.67
C PRO A 28 -3.85 6.18 -22.27
N ALA A 29 -4.54 6.69 -21.24
CA ALA A 29 -4.05 6.69 -19.86
C ALA A 29 -4.11 5.30 -19.18
N THR A 30 -4.83 4.34 -19.76
CA THR A 30 -4.93 2.96 -19.22
C THR A 30 -3.65 2.16 -19.50
N GLY A 31 -3.43 1.09 -18.73
CA GLY A 31 -2.24 0.22 -18.86
C GLY A 31 -0.98 0.73 -18.17
N ARG A 32 -0.96 1.97 -17.65
CA ARG A 32 0.16 2.50 -16.85
C ARG A 32 0.30 1.71 -15.54
N ARG A 33 1.51 1.21 -15.28
CA ARG A 33 1.88 0.55 -14.03
C ARG A 33 2.94 1.36 -13.29
N VAL A 34 3.11 1.08 -12.00
CA VAL A 34 4.27 1.56 -11.24
C VAL A 34 5.15 0.36 -10.98
N ALA A 35 6.33 0.33 -11.59
CA ALA A 35 7.34 -0.68 -11.37
C ALA A 35 7.95 -0.52 -9.98
N THR A 36 8.27 -1.65 -9.33
CA THR A 36 9.13 -1.64 -8.14
C THR A 36 10.54 -1.24 -8.56
N ALA A 37 11.39 -0.89 -7.60
CA ALA A 37 12.78 -0.53 -7.92
C ALA A 37 13.48 -1.67 -8.70
N GLN A 38 13.21 -2.92 -8.33
CA GLN A 38 13.78 -4.12 -8.93
C GLN A 38 13.22 -4.42 -10.34
N THR A 39 11.99 -4.03 -10.64
CA THR A 39 11.36 -4.25 -11.96
C THR A 39 11.43 -3.02 -12.87
N CYS A 40 12.23 -2.02 -12.51
CA CYS A 40 12.49 -0.89 -13.40
C CYS A 40 13.31 -1.35 -14.61
N ALA A 41 13.15 -0.69 -15.75
CA ALA A 41 13.93 -1.01 -16.95
C ALA A 41 15.44 -0.81 -16.71
N ILE A 42 15.80 0.20 -15.91
CA ILE A 42 17.18 0.45 -15.51
C ILE A 42 17.19 0.76 -14.01
N LEU A 43 18.09 0.10 -13.27
CA LEU A 43 18.40 0.39 -11.88
C LEU A 43 19.92 0.39 -11.69
N LEU A 44 20.49 1.57 -11.45
CA LEU A 44 21.92 1.73 -11.17
C LEU A 44 22.08 2.21 -9.74
N ARG A 45 22.70 1.38 -8.89
CA ARG A 45 23.00 1.70 -7.49
C ARG A 45 24.27 2.55 -7.38
N ASP A 46 24.35 3.31 -6.29
CA ASP A 46 25.53 4.12 -5.93
C ASP A 46 25.91 5.16 -7.01
N ARG A 47 24.90 5.90 -7.51
CA ARG A 47 25.10 6.98 -8.51
C ARG A 47 24.85 8.38 -7.98
N LEU A 48 24.09 8.48 -6.90
CA LEU A 48 23.62 9.74 -6.32
C LEU A 48 23.92 9.73 -4.82
N PRO A 49 24.09 10.90 -4.18
CA PRO A 49 24.16 10.99 -2.73
C PRO A 49 22.96 10.31 -2.07
N THR A 50 23.24 9.46 -1.08
CA THR A 50 22.23 8.65 -0.39
C THR A 50 21.71 9.37 0.84
N TYR A 51 20.38 9.47 1.00
CA TYR A 51 19.75 9.90 2.25
C TYR A 51 19.59 8.73 3.24
N ILE A 52 19.35 7.54 2.71
CA ILE A 52 19.21 6.27 3.45
C ILE A 52 20.03 5.20 2.77
N SER A 53 20.43 4.16 3.50
CA SER A 53 21.08 3.00 2.90
C SER A 53 20.12 2.19 2.02
N TRP A 54 20.67 1.39 1.09
CA TRP A 54 19.87 0.48 0.28
C TRP A 54 19.06 -0.52 1.12
N ALA A 55 19.68 -1.09 2.15
CA ALA A 55 19.02 -2.02 3.06
C ALA A 55 17.82 -1.35 3.78
N GLN A 56 17.98 -0.12 4.26
CA GLN A 56 16.88 0.65 4.86
C GLN A 56 15.77 0.93 3.84
N PHE A 57 16.10 1.23 2.58
CA PHE A 57 15.09 1.40 1.54
C PHE A 57 14.29 0.12 1.31
N GLU A 58 14.94 -1.03 1.25
CA GLU A 58 14.26 -2.32 1.08
C GLU A 58 13.36 -2.65 2.27
N GLN A 59 13.83 -2.42 3.49
CA GLN A 59 13.02 -2.57 4.72
C GLN A 59 11.79 -1.66 4.69
N ASN A 60 11.97 -0.38 4.34
CA ASN A 60 10.87 0.57 4.22
C ASN A 60 9.85 0.13 3.17
N GLN A 61 10.30 -0.38 2.02
CA GLN A 61 9.41 -0.87 0.96
C GLN A 61 8.58 -2.08 1.42
N THR A 62 9.19 -3.01 2.17
CA THR A 62 8.48 -4.13 2.79
C THR A 62 7.45 -3.66 3.82
N GLN A 63 7.84 -2.73 4.71
CA GLN A 63 6.91 -2.16 5.70
C GLN A 63 5.75 -1.42 5.04
N LEU A 64 6.02 -0.63 4.00
CA LEU A 64 4.99 0.08 3.26
C LEU A 64 4.03 -0.88 2.56
N ALA A 65 4.51 -2.02 2.05
CA ALA A 65 3.65 -3.07 1.49
C ALA A 65 2.76 -3.71 2.57
N ALA A 66 3.32 -4.03 3.74
CA ALA A 66 2.57 -4.59 4.87
C ALA A 66 1.50 -3.62 5.40
N ASN A 67 1.80 -2.31 5.40
CA ASN A 67 0.92 -1.25 5.85
C ASN A 67 -0.26 -0.95 4.90
N GLN A 68 -0.30 -1.53 3.69
CA GLN A 68 -1.43 -1.33 2.78
C GLN A 68 -2.71 -1.95 3.35
N ALA A 69 -3.86 -1.41 2.95
CA ALA A 69 -5.16 -1.94 3.37
C ALA A 69 -5.36 -3.40 2.95
N ALA A 70 -4.73 -3.86 1.87
CA ALA A 70 -4.75 -5.27 1.47
C ALA A 70 -3.92 -6.17 2.41
N GLY A 71 -2.88 -5.61 3.07
CA GLY A 71 -2.06 -6.28 4.08
C GLY A 71 -2.68 -6.18 5.48
N LEU A 72 -1.81 -5.96 6.48
CA LEU A 72 -2.23 -5.77 7.89
C LEU A 72 -2.78 -4.36 8.15
N GLY A 73 -2.45 -3.41 7.27
CA GLY A 73 -2.71 -1.99 7.52
C GLY A 73 -1.68 -1.36 8.45
N SER A 74 -1.65 -0.04 8.50
CA SER A 74 -0.81 0.68 9.46
C SER A 74 -1.43 0.67 10.85
N ILE A 75 -0.59 0.66 11.89
CA ILE A 75 -1.02 0.90 13.27
C ILE A 75 -1.70 2.27 13.33
N ARG A 76 -2.90 2.32 13.89
CA ARG A 76 -3.68 3.56 14.08
C ARG A 76 -3.81 3.87 15.56
N SER A 77 -3.85 5.16 15.89
CA SER A 77 -4.19 5.60 17.24
C SER A 77 -5.69 5.37 17.50
N GLY A 78 -6.05 5.05 18.75
CA GLY A 78 -7.42 4.91 19.21
C GLY A 78 -7.78 3.49 19.70
N PRO A 79 -9.02 3.30 20.19
CA PRO A 79 -9.44 2.06 20.85
C PRO A 79 -9.63 0.89 19.86
N SER A 80 -9.66 1.15 18.55
CA SER A 80 -9.91 0.15 17.50
C SER A 80 -8.70 -0.73 17.17
N LEU A 81 -8.15 -1.41 18.16
CA LEU A 81 -6.91 -2.21 18.07
C LEU A 81 -6.93 -3.30 16.98
N LEU A 82 -8.09 -3.87 16.69
CA LEU A 82 -8.25 -4.98 15.73
C LEU A 82 -8.76 -4.54 14.34
N SER A 83 -8.73 -3.23 14.04
CA SER A 83 -9.19 -2.71 12.74
C SER A 83 -8.38 -3.32 11.59
N GLY A 84 -9.07 -3.97 10.64
CA GLY A 84 -8.43 -4.62 9.48
C GLY A 84 -7.90 -6.04 9.73
N LEU A 85 -7.92 -6.52 10.98
CA LEU A 85 -7.48 -7.86 11.35
C LEU A 85 -8.64 -8.85 11.51
N LEU A 86 -9.77 -8.40 12.06
CA LEU A 86 -10.95 -9.25 12.25
C LEU A 86 -11.59 -9.61 10.91
N VAL A 87 -11.94 -10.89 10.76
CA VAL A 87 -12.65 -11.43 9.60
C VAL A 87 -13.98 -12.02 10.07
N CYS A 88 -15.04 -11.76 9.31
CA CYS A 88 -16.34 -12.33 9.59
C CYS A 88 -16.36 -13.82 9.22
N GLY A 89 -16.58 -14.70 10.20
CA GLY A 89 -16.67 -16.16 9.97
C GLY A 89 -17.81 -16.59 9.03
N ARG A 90 -18.78 -15.71 8.74
CA ARG A 90 -19.90 -16.02 7.83
C ARG A 90 -19.65 -15.63 6.37
N CYS A 91 -18.99 -14.50 6.11
CA CYS A 91 -18.80 -13.98 4.75
C CYS A 91 -17.35 -13.87 4.30
N GLY A 92 -16.38 -14.11 5.19
CA GLY A 92 -14.95 -14.03 4.90
C GLY A 92 -14.41 -12.61 4.68
N LEU A 93 -15.25 -11.58 4.75
CA LEU A 93 -14.82 -10.19 4.61
C LEU A 93 -14.30 -9.65 5.95
N ARG A 94 -13.37 -8.69 5.86
CA ARG A 94 -12.88 -7.96 7.02
C ARG A 94 -14.01 -7.23 7.73
N MET A 95 -13.93 -7.17 9.05
CA MET A 95 -14.84 -6.38 9.88
C MET A 95 -14.29 -4.96 10.05
N VAL A 96 -15.19 -3.99 10.15
CA VAL A 96 -14.85 -2.58 10.33
C VAL A 96 -15.20 -2.12 11.74
N PRO A 97 -14.37 -1.27 12.37
CA PRO A 97 -14.74 -0.63 13.63
C PRO A 97 -15.91 0.33 13.39
N MET A 98 -16.92 0.26 14.25
CA MET A 98 -18.02 1.20 14.31
C MET A 98 -18.08 1.82 15.71
N TYR A 99 -18.31 3.13 15.73
CA TYR A 99 -18.50 3.91 16.94
C TYR A 99 -19.97 4.30 17.01
N ASN A 100 -20.69 3.80 18.00
CA ASN A 100 -22.09 4.20 18.21
C ASN A 100 -22.16 5.47 19.07
N GLY A 101 -23.17 6.31 18.83
CA GLY A 101 -23.36 7.62 19.47
C GLY A 101 -23.45 7.61 21.01
N SER A 102 -23.39 8.82 21.57
CA SER A 102 -23.30 9.31 22.99
C SER A 102 -22.39 8.55 23.98
N SER A 103 -22.36 7.22 23.94
CA SER A 103 -21.58 6.34 24.81
C SER A 103 -20.16 6.02 24.30
N GLY A 104 -19.86 6.33 23.04
CA GLY A 104 -18.53 6.08 22.44
C GLY A 104 -18.14 4.60 22.35
N ARG A 105 -19.10 3.66 22.50
CA ARG A 105 -18.79 2.23 22.54
C ARG A 105 -18.31 1.72 21.18
N LEU A 106 -17.07 1.26 21.14
CA LEU A 106 -16.46 0.61 19.98
C LEU A 106 -17.06 -0.79 19.80
N ARG A 107 -17.47 -1.10 18.57
CA ARG A 107 -17.83 -2.46 18.13
C ARG A 107 -17.21 -2.78 16.78
N TYR A 108 -17.05 -4.05 16.46
CA TYR A 108 -16.66 -4.48 15.12
C TYR A 108 -17.89 -5.02 14.38
N ALA A 109 -18.16 -4.51 13.19
CA ALA A 109 -19.27 -4.94 12.36
C ALA A 109 -18.77 -5.59 11.07
N CYS A 110 -19.52 -6.57 10.58
CA CYS A 110 -19.27 -7.14 9.27
C CYS A 110 -19.38 -6.06 8.19
N SER A 111 -18.41 -5.95 7.27
CA SER A 111 -18.45 -4.94 6.20
C SER A 111 -19.73 -4.99 5.36
N ARG A 112 -20.31 -6.19 5.14
CA ARG A 112 -21.62 -6.33 4.47
C ARG A 112 -22.79 -5.71 5.25
N MET A 113 -22.68 -5.64 6.58
CA MET A 113 -23.71 -5.07 7.46
C MET A 113 -23.41 -3.62 7.85
N ALA A 114 -22.23 -3.09 7.48
CA ALA A 114 -21.78 -1.75 7.85
C ALA A 114 -22.14 -0.67 6.79
N THR A 115 -22.64 -1.07 5.63
CA THR A 115 -23.05 -0.18 4.51
C THR A 115 -24.48 0.39 4.64
N THR A 116 -24.98 0.60 5.86
CA THR A 116 -26.28 1.23 6.12
C THR A 116 -26.15 2.68 6.52
#